data_AF-A0A565BRH8-F1
#
_entry.id   AF-A0A565BRH8-F1
#
_cell.length_a   1.000
_cell.length_b   1.000
_cell.length_c   1.000
_cell.angle_alpha   90.00
_cell.angle_beta   90.00
_cell.angle_gamma   90.00
#
_symmetry.space_group_name_H-M   'P 1'
#
loop_
_entity.id
_entity.type
_entity.pdbx_description
1 polymer ?
#
loop_
_entity_poly.entity_id
_entity_poly.type
_entity_poly.pdbx_seq_one_letter_code
_entity_poly.pdbx_strand_id
1 'polypeptide(L)'
;MVSKLSMSFRSINDMPEEPAVGDCVKLYNDALSQLSASLLEIETEKKKGGNWLTKHVVGDVKTWISAAMTDGETCSDGIEEMGTVVGNEIKKEMEEVNQMMSISLAIVSQMKKLLMIHH
;
A
#
# COMPACT_ATOMS: atom_id res chain seq x y z
N MET A 1 -6.44 -1.42 6.43
CA MET A 1 -5.44 -1.63 5.37
C MET A 1 -4.09 -2.05 5.94
N VAL A 2 -3.33 -1.16 6.61
CA VAL A 2 -2.00 -1.48 7.18
C VAL A 2 -2.03 -2.72 8.10
N SER A 3 -3.02 -2.82 8.99
CA SER A 3 -3.18 -4.00 9.86
C SER A 3 -3.41 -5.30 9.09
N LYS A 4 -4.20 -5.24 8.01
CA LYS A 4 -4.49 -6.41 7.17
C LYS A 4 -3.26 -6.81 6.36
N LEU A 5 -2.59 -5.84 5.77
CA LEU A 5 -1.31 -6.03 5.07
C LEU A 5 -0.25 -6.66 6.00
N SER A 6 -0.21 -6.23 7.27
CA SER A 6 0.67 -6.82 8.29
C SER A 6 0.30 -8.28 8.64
N MET A 7 -0.99 -8.65 8.62
CA MET A 7 -1.41 -10.04 8.81
C MET A 7 -0.98 -10.92 7.62
N SER A 8 -1.21 -10.45 6.40
CA SER A 8 -0.78 -11.15 5.18
C SER A 8 0.74 -11.31 5.11
N PHE A 9 1.50 -10.29 5.54
CA PHE A 9 2.96 -10.38 5.65
C PHE A 9 3.42 -11.50 6.58
N ARG A 10 2.75 -11.68 7.73
CA ARG A 10 3.07 -12.79 8.66
C ARG A 10 2.87 -14.15 7.98
N SER A 11 1.79 -14.30 7.20
CA SER A 11 1.52 -15.52 6.42
C SER A 11 2.63 -15.84 5.42
N ILE A 12 3.10 -14.84 4.68
CA ILE A 12 4.23 -15.00 3.72
C ILE A 12 5.52 -15.38 4.43
N ASN A 13 5.81 -14.76 5.57
CA ASN A 13 7.05 -15.01 6.31
C ASN A 13 7.11 -16.43 6.92
N ASP A 14 5.98 -17.13 7.02
CA ASP A 14 5.90 -18.51 7.47
C ASP A 14 6.06 -19.53 6.31
N MET A 15 6.20 -19.06 5.06
CA MET A 15 6.40 -19.91 3.88
C MET A 15 7.85 -20.43 3.79
N PRO A 16 8.07 -21.54 3.05
CA PRO A 16 9.42 -22.02 2.74
C PRO A 16 10.31 -20.93 2.10
N GLU A 17 11.61 -20.97 2.38
CA GLU A 17 12.59 -20.06 1.77
C GLU A 17 12.76 -20.34 0.26
N GLU A 18 11.82 -19.82 -0.52
CA GLU A 18 11.87 -19.74 -1.98
C GLU A 18 12.21 -18.30 -2.39
N PRO A 19 12.99 -18.09 -3.47
CA PRO A 19 13.36 -16.75 -3.92
C PRO A 19 12.16 -15.80 -4.11
N ALA A 20 11.07 -16.30 -4.69
CA ALA A 20 9.83 -15.54 -4.90
C ALA A 20 9.17 -15.09 -3.58
N VAL A 21 9.23 -15.92 -2.54
CA VAL A 21 8.75 -15.57 -1.19
C VAL A 21 9.62 -14.47 -0.61
N GLY A 22 10.94 -14.62 -0.69
CA GLY A 22 11.89 -13.62 -0.19
C GLY A 22 11.73 -12.25 -0.86
N ASP A 23 11.46 -12.22 -2.17
CA ASP A 23 11.20 -10.97 -2.89
C ASP A 23 9.82 -10.39 -2.55
N CYS A 24 8.80 -11.23 -2.40
CA CYS A 24 7.50 -10.77 -1.92
C CYS A 24 7.57 -10.15 -0.50
N VAL A 25 8.33 -10.75 0.42
CA VAL A 25 8.56 -10.20 1.78
C VAL A 25 9.13 -8.78 1.71
N LYS A 26 10.06 -8.50 0.78
CA LYS A 26 10.62 -7.15 0.61
C LYS A 26 9.55 -6.17 0.11
N LEU A 27 8.83 -6.55 -0.94
CA LEU A 27 7.76 -5.72 -1.53
C LEU A 27 6.65 -5.40 -0.51
N TYR A 28 6.28 -6.35 0.34
CA TYR A 28 5.32 -6.09 1.42
C TYR A 28 5.84 -5.09 2.45
N ASN A 29 7.12 -5.17 2.82
CA ASN A 29 7.72 -4.21 3.74
C ASN A 29 7.76 -2.80 3.14
N ASP A 30 8.03 -2.70 1.84
CA ASP A 30 8.01 -1.44 1.12
C ASP A 30 6.59 -0.87 1.07
N ALA A 31 5.58 -1.68 0.72
CA ALA A 31 4.18 -1.29 0.75
C ALA A 31 3.72 -0.83 2.14
N LEU A 32 4.10 -1.56 3.21
CA LEU A 32 3.80 -1.16 4.59
C LEU A 32 4.43 0.18 4.95
N SER A 33 5.68 0.39 4.54
CA SER A 33 6.43 1.63 4.80
C SER A 33 5.81 2.82 4.08
N GLN A 34 5.40 2.65 2.83
CA GLN A 34 4.75 3.68 2.00
C GLN A 34 3.35 4.03 2.52
N LEU A 35 2.54 3.04 2.91
CA LEU A 35 1.25 3.31 3.54
C LEU A 35 1.41 4.01 4.90
N SER A 36 2.44 3.65 5.66
CA SER A 36 2.77 4.33 6.92
C SER A 36 3.23 5.76 6.69
N ALA A 37 4.04 6.01 5.64
CA ALA A 37 4.45 7.35 5.24
C ALA A 37 3.25 8.21 4.82
N SER A 38 2.28 7.63 4.11
CA SER A 38 1.02 8.30 3.76
C SER A 38 0.27 8.81 5.00
N LEU A 39 0.16 7.98 6.04
CA LEU A 39 -0.50 8.37 7.28
C LEU A 39 0.34 9.42 8.04
N LEU A 40 1.65 9.21 8.12
CA LEU A 40 2.56 10.10 8.83
C LEU A 40 2.57 11.51 8.25
N GLU A 41 2.50 11.65 6.92
CA GLU A 41 2.44 12.95 6.25
C GLU A 41 1.20 13.75 6.70
N ILE A 42 0.03 13.10 6.72
CA ILE A 42 -1.23 13.71 7.18
C ILE A 42 -1.17 14.05 8.68
N GLU A 43 -0.68 13.12 9.51
CA GLU A 43 -0.61 13.30 10.96
C GLU A 43 0.38 14.39 11.37
N THR A 44 1.51 14.47 10.70
CA THR A 44 2.56 15.46 10.97
C THR A 44 2.02 16.86 10.76
N GLU A 45 1.31 17.10 9.65
CA GLU A 45 0.73 18.41 9.38
C GLU A 45 -0.43 18.74 10.33
N LYS A 46 -1.26 17.76 10.68
CA LYS A 46 -2.29 17.95 11.72
C LYS A 46 -1.69 18.34 13.07
N LYS A 47 -0.60 17.69 13.49
CA LYS A 47 0.08 17.96 14.78
C LYS A 47 0.70 19.35 14.84
N LYS A 48 1.16 19.89 13.71
CA LYS A 48 1.68 21.26 13.60
C LYS A 48 0.57 22.33 13.66
N GLY A 49 -0.71 21.93 13.79
CA GLY A 49 -1.85 22.84 13.65
C GLY A 49 -2.06 23.33 12.21
N GLY A 50 -1.40 22.68 11.25
CA GLY A 50 -1.42 23.04 9.84
C GLY A 50 -2.61 22.45 9.08
N ASN A 51 -2.90 23.02 7.92
CA ASN A 51 -3.84 22.44 6.98
C ASN A 51 -3.17 21.28 6.23
N TRP A 52 -3.60 20.04 6.48
CA TRP A 52 -3.13 18.88 5.72
C TRP A 52 -3.74 18.80 4.31
N LEU A 53 -4.83 19.52 4.03
CA LEU A 53 -5.46 19.60 2.72
C LEU A 53 -4.71 20.56 1.79
N THR A 54 -3.43 20.27 1.54
CA THR A 54 -2.59 21.03 0.60
C THR A 54 -2.21 20.20 -0.61
N LYS A 55 -1.88 20.86 -1.72
CA LYS A 55 -1.46 20.19 -2.97
C LYS A 55 -0.25 19.26 -2.76
N HIS A 56 0.65 19.65 -1.85
CA HIS A 56 1.87 18.89 -1.50
C HIS A 56 1.51 17.61 -0.73
N VAL A 57 0.89 17.75 0.44
CA VAL A 57 0.53 16.62 1.32
C VAL A 57 -0.35 15.60 0.60
N VAL A 58 -1.42 16.06 -0.05
CA VAL A 58 -2.31 15.17 -0.81
C VAL A 58 -1.59 14.57 -2.03
N GLY A 59 -0.61 15.29 -2.59
CA GLY A 59 0.28 14.80 -3.63
C GLY A 59 1.13 13.62 -3.17
N ASP A 60 1.78 13.75 -2.02
CA ASP A 60 2.66 12.72 -1.46
C ASP A 60 1.88 11.49 -1.00
N VAL A 61 0.76 11.70 -0.31
CA VAL A 61 -0.17 10.61 0.04
C VAL A 61 -0.61 9.83 -1.21
N LYS A 62 -0.90 10.52 -2.31
CA LYS A 62 -1.25 9.86 -3.57
C LYS A 62 -0.09 8.99 -4.07
N THR A 63 1.12 9.56 -4.11
CA THR A 63 2.33 8.89 -4.60
C THR A 63 2.60 7.62 -3.79
N TRP A 64 2.54 7.71 -2.47
CA TRP A 64 2.82 6.58 -1.58
C TRP A 64 1.77 5.47 -1.66
N ILE A 65 0.48 5.80 -1.77
CA ILE A 65 -0.55 4.79 -2.00
C ILE A 65 -0.35 4.11 -3.36
N SER A 66 -0.02 4.87 -4.42
CA SER A 66 0.26 4.29 -5.73
C SER A 66 1.47 3.36 -5.73
N ALA A 67 2.56 3.73 -5.05
CA ALA A 67 3.73 2.87 -4.91
C ALA A 67 3.36 1.56 -4.18
N ALA A 68 2.57 1.64 -3.11
CA ALA A 68 2.21 0.47 -2.31
C ALA A 68 1.34 -0.52 -3.09
N MET A 69 0.50 -0.01 -3.99
CA MET A 69 -0.25 -0.84 -4.93
C MET A 69 0.67 -1.55 -5.90
N THR A 70 1.65 -0.87 -6.49
CA THR A 70 2.61 -1.47 -7.41
C THR A 70 3.43 -2.58 -6.75
N ASP A 71 3.86 -2.37 -5.50
CA ASP A 71 4.57 -3.41 -4.74
C ASP A 71 3.67 -4.62 -4.43
N GLY A 72 2.41 -4.37 -4.07
CA GLY A 72 1.42 -5.43 -3.83
C GLY A 72 1.09 -6.24 -5.09
N GLU A 73 0.93 -5.59 -6.24
CA GLU A 73 0.74 -6.21 -7.55
C GLU A 73 1.97 -7.06 -7.93
N THR A 74 3.18 -6.50 -7.80
CA THR A 74 4.42 -7.21 -8.15
C THR A 74 4.64 -8.46 -7.29
N CYS A 75 4.36 -8.41 -5.98
CA CYS A 75 4.42 -9.63 -5.17
C CYS A 75 3.36 -10.64 -5.63
N SER A 76 2.11 -10.19 -5.84
CA SER A 76 1.01 -11.10 -6.20
C SER A 76 1.34 -11.89 -7.48
N ASP A 77 1.92 -11.22 -8.47
CA ASP A 77 2.40 -11.83 -9.71
C ASP A 77 3.52 -12.85 -9.43
N GLY A 78 4.51 -12.50 -8.61
CA GLY A 78 5.63 -13.39 -8.26
C GLY A 78 5.23 -14.62 -7.43
N ILE A 79 4.25 -14.49 -6.54
CA ILE A 79 3.74 -15.60 -5.73
C ILE A 79 2.82 -16.53 -6.54
N GLU A 80 2.06 -16.00 -7.51
CA GLU A 80 1.23 -16.80 -8.40
C GLU A 80 2.04 -17.82 -9.20
N GLU A 81 3.25 -17.43 -9.65
CA GLU A 81 4.17 -18.31 -10.38
C GLU A 81 4.60 -19.54 -9.58
N MET A 82 4.47 -19.53 -8.25
CA MET A 82 4.79 -20.69 -7.40
C MET A 82 3.75 -21.80 -7.48
N GLY A 83 2.51 -21.50 -7.87
CA GLY A 83 1.43 -22.50 -8.02
C GLY A 83 1.05 -23.25 -6.73
N THR A 84 1.33 -22.68 -5.54
CA THR A 84 1.03 -23.32 -4.24
C THR A 84 -0.32 -22.87 -3.67
N VAL A 85 -0.94 -23.72 -2.85
CA VAL A 85 -2.21 -23.36 -2.16
C VAL A 85 -2.02 -22.11 -1.29
N VAL A 86 -0.93 -22.06 -0.52
CA VAL A 86 -0.60 -20.92 0.35
C VAL A 86 -0.36 -19.66 -0.46
N GLY A 87 0.34 -19.76 -1.61
CA GLY A 87 0.53 -18.62 -2.51
C GLY A 87 -0.78 -18.05 -3.04
N ASN A 88 -1.75 -18.90 -3.37
CA ASN A 88 -3.08 -18.47 -3.81
C ASN A 88 -3.88 -17.77 -2.69
N GLU A 89 -3.75 -18.22 -1.45
CA GLU A 89 -4.39 -17.58 -0.29
C GLU A 89 -3.82 -16.18 -0.06
N ILE A 90 -2.49 -16.04 -0.11
CA ILE A 90 -1.79 -14.76 0.00
C ILE A 90 -2.21 -13.82 -1.12
N LYS A 91 -2.22 -14.29 -2.37
CA LYS A 91 -2.67 -13.51 -3.53
C LYS A 91 -4.07 -12.96 -3.28
N LYS A 92 -5.01 -13.80 -2.83
CA LYS A 92 -6.38 -13.36 -2.54
C LYS A 92 -6.42 -12.28 -1.46
N GLU A 93 -5.71 -12.47 -0.35
CA GLU A 93 -5.64 -11.43 0.69
C GLU A 93 -5.07 -10.12 0.15
N MET A 94 -4.09 -10.22 -0.75
CA MET A 94 -3.42 -9.08 -1.32
C MET A 94 -4.27 -8.33 -2.36
N GLU A 95 -5.05 -9.04 -3.15
CA GLU A 95 -6.11 -8.46 -3.99
C GLU A 95 -7.09 -7.66 -3.14
N GLU A 96 -7.53 -8.20 -2.00
CA GLU A 96 -8.43 -7.48 -1.09
C GLU A 96 -7.76 -6.22 -0.50
N VAL A 97 -6.45 -6.23 -0.24
CA VAL A 97 -5.70 -5.05 0.19
C VAL A 97 -5.55 -4.03 -0.94
N ASN A 98 -5.24 -4.47 -2.16
CA ASN A 98 -5.15 -3.63 -3.35
C ASN A 98 -6.49 -2.94 -3.66
N GLN A 99 -7.63 -3.61 -3.45
CA GLN A 99 -8.95 -2.99 -3.58
C GLN A 99 -9.13 -1.84 -2.56
N MET A 100 -8.72 -2.03 -1.30
CA MET A 100 -8.76 -0.95 -0.31
C MET A 100 -7.83 0.21 -0.70
N MET A 101 -6.65 -0.09 -1.26
CA MET A 101 -5.71 0.93 -1.73
C MET A 101 -6.28 1.71 -2.90
N SER A 102 -6.91 1.04 -3.87
CA SER A 102 -7.60 1.67 -5.00
C SER A 102 -8.70 2.63 -4.56
N ILE A 103 -9.53 2.22 -3.59
CA ILE A 103 -10.55 3.11 -2.98
C ILE A 103 -9.90 4.35 -2.38
N SER A 104 -8.81 4.17 -1.62
CA SER A 104 -8.09 5.28 -0.98
C SER A 104 -7.46 6.21 -2.02
N LEU A 105 -6.85 5.65 -3.06
CA LEU A 105 -6.24 6.38 -4.17
C LEU A 105 -7.27 7.21 -4.95
N ALA A 106 -8.47 6.66 -5.16
CA ALA A 106 -9.57 7.36 -5.82
C ALA A 106 -10.01 8.60 -5.01
N ILE A 107 -10.15 8.46 -3.69
CA ILE A 107 -10.49 9.58 -2.79
C ILE A 107 -9.41 10.65 -2.85
N VAL A 108 -8.14 10.28 -2.64
CA VAL A 108 -7.01 11.22 -2.61
C VAL A 108 -6.82 11.90 -3.97
N SER A 109 -7.07 11.17 -5.07
CA SER A 109 -7.03 11.74 -6.42
C SER A 109 -8.11 12.79 -6.65
N GLN A 110 -9.34 12.55 -6.18
CA GLN A 110 -10.40 13.56 -6.23
C GLN A 110 -10.07 14.78 -5.38
N MET A 111 -9.52 14.57 -4.17
CA MET A 111 -9.07 15.66 -3.31
C MET A 111 -8.00 16.52 -3.99
N LYS A 112 -6.99 15.87 -4.60
CA LYS A 112 -5.95 16.58 -5.36
C LYS A 112 -6.54 17.43 -6.49
N LYS A 113 -7.51 16.88 -7.22
CA LYS A 113 -8.22 17.61 -8.29
C LYS A 113 -8.96 18.83 -7.75
N LEU A 114 -9.70 18.71 -6.64
CA LEU A 114 -10.41 19.83 -6.03
C LEU A 114 -9.44 20.93 -5.56
N LEU A 115 -8.31 20.54 -4.95
CA LEU A 115 -7.28 21.47 -4.53
C LEU A 115 -6.61 22.20 -5.69
N MET A 116 -6.55 21.58 -6.88
CA MET A 116 -6.07 22.23 -8.12
C MET A 116 -7.07 23.22 -8.73
N ILE A 117 -8.37 23.09 -8.43
CA ILE A 117 -9.42 23.98 -8.96
C ILE A 117 -9.58 25.23 -8.07
N HIS A 118 -9.46 25.08 -6.75
CA HIS A 118 -9.75 26.14 -5.78
C HIS A 118 -8.51 26.94 -5.30
N HIS A 119 -7.32 26.67 -5.85
CA HIS A 119 -6.06 27.39 -5.61
C HIS A 119 -5.22 27.45 -6.89
#